data_AF-A0A0F8ZCK7-F1
#
_entry.id   AF-A0A0F8ZCK7-F1
#
_cell.length_a   1.000
_cell.length_b   1.000
_cell.length_c   1.000
_cell.angle_alpha   90.00
_cell.angle_beta   90.00
_cell.angle_gamma   90.00
#
_symmetry.space_group_name_H-M   'P 1'
#
loop_
_entity.id
_entity.type
_entity.pdbx_description
1 polymer ?
#
loop_
_entity_poly.entity_id
_entity_poly.type
_entity_poly.pdbx_seq_one_letter_code
_entity_poly.pdbx_strand_id
1 'polypeptide(L)'
;MKLPTVNPDGQALAKASVTDELVANSQAYAWNSQNIDIAAAGTIIALRNDSPDQDLVVERMILSAGNADTRYEVHKVTAAYTPATGANGAVILGVPMGPGGGKAPVECRSNETGNAQVAANVFMEVTLLITTTIELQVGLVLGGGEAIAVDQVTESTAGAVILFGYFVDRE
;
A
#
# COMPACT_ATOMS: atom_id res chain seq x y z
N MET A 1 -11.43 -8.23 23.16
CA MET A 1 -10.40 -8.02 22.13
C MET A 1 -9.23 -7.29 22.79
N LYS A 2 -8.01 -7.84 22.80
CA LYS A 2 -6.84 -7.16 23.39
C LYS A 2 -6.27 -6.20 22.36
N LEU A 3 -6.19 -4.91 22.69
CA LEU A 3 -5.55 -3.91 21.83
C LEU A 3 -4.05 -4.24 21.69
N PRO A 4 -3.43 -3.98 20.53
CA PRO A 4 -1.99 -4.18 20.34
C PRO A 4 -1.19 -3.31 21.32
N THR A 5 -0.03 -3.81 21.75
CA THR A 5 0.87 -3.05 22.62
C THR A 5 1.41 -1.86 21.87
N VAL A 6 1.24 -0.67 22.44
CA VAL A 6 1.70 0.61 21.88
C VAL A 6 2.94 1.02 22.66
N ASN A 7 4.01 1.43 21.97
CA ASN A 7 5.20 1.97 22.65
C ASN A 7 4.90 3.36 23.28
N PRO A 8 5.78 3.89 24.15
CA PRO A 8 5.57 5.20 24.76
C PRO A 8 5.38 6.36 23.77
N ASP A 9 5.80 6.17 22.52
CA ASP A 9 5.70 7.14 21.43
C ASP A 9 4.39 7.00 20.62
N GLY A 10 3.47 6.13 21.04
CA GLY A 10 2.15 5.99 20.39
C GLY A 10 2.14 5.06 19.16
N GLN A 11 3.20 4.30 18.91
CA GLN A 11 3.30 3.38 17.77
C GLN A 11 2.81 1.98 18.13
N ALA A 12 1.90 1.44 17.33
CA ALA A 12 1.41 0.07 17.51
C ALA A 12 2.45 -0.95 17.02
N LEU A 13 2.81 -1.90 17.89
CA LEU A 13 3.63 -3.06 17.51
C LEU A 13 2.75 -4.03 16.72
N ALA A 14 2.59 -3.78 15.43
CA ALA A 14 2.05 -4.78 14.53
C ALA A 14 3.11 -5.88 14.38
N LYS A 15 2.86 -7.05 14.97
CA LYS A 15 3.65 -8.27 14.72
C LYS A 15 3.35 -8.73 13.29
N ALA A 16 3.93 -8.05 12.32
CA ALA A 16 4.05 -8.54 10.97
C ALA A 16 5.05 -9.71 10.99
N SER A 17 4.81 -10.76 10.21
CA SER A 17 5.79 -11.82 9.94
C SER A 17 6.95 -11.36 9.05
N VAL A 18 7.19 -10.05 8.99
CA VAL A 18 8.49 -9.48 8.65
C VAL A 18 9.46 -10.05 9.68
N THR A 19 10.45 -10.83 9.25
CA THR A 19 11.42 -11.42 10.17
C THR A 19 11.96 -10.32 11.07
N ASP A 20 12.03 -10.56 12.39
CA ASP A 20 12.42 -9.56 13.40
C ASP A 20 13.72 -8.80 13.02
N GLU A 21 14.58 -9.44 12.22
CA GLU A 21 15.79 -8.88 11.59
C GLU A 21 15.55 -7.71 10.63
N LEU A 22 14.53 -7.73 9.78
CA LEU A 22 14.26 -6.66 8.81
C LEU A 22 13.67 -5.42 9.49
N VAL A 23 12.87 -5.64 10.54
CA VAL A 23 12.40 -4.56 11.42
C VAL A 23 13.56 -3.97 12.19
N ALA A 24 14.47 -4.80 12.71
CA ALA A 24 15.68 -4.34 13.40
C ALA A 24 16.63 -3.55 12.47
N ASN A 25 16.72 -3.95 11.20
CA ASN A 25 17.54 -3.29 10.18
C ASN A 25 16.87 -2.05 9.55
N SER A 26 15.69 -1.63 10.03
CA SER A 26 14.97 -0.44 9.55
C SER A 26 14.62 -0.49 8.05
N GLN A 27 14.43 -1.70 7.52
CA GLN A 27 14.08 -1.92 6.11
C GLN A 27 12.58 -2.16 5.91
N ALA A 28 11.78 -2.14 6.98
CA ALA A 28 10.34 -2.35 6.93
C ALA A 28 9.54 -1.03 7.03
N TYR A 29 8.50 -0.91 6.21
CA TYR A 29 7.71 0.31 6.04
C TYR A 29 6.21 0.01 5.90
N ALA A 30 5.40 1.00 6.26
CA ALA A 30 3.98 1.03 5.97
C ALA A 30 3.63 2.27 5.12
N TRP A 31 2.77 2.09 4.11
CA TRP A 31 2.19 3.17 3.30
C TRP A 31 0.69 3.17 3.47
N ASN A 32 0.13 4.30 3.91
CA ASN A 32 -1.26 4.39 4.29
C ASN A 32 -1.98 5.47 3.46
N SER A 33 -3.02 5.05 2.76
CA SER A 33 -3.98 5.90 2.08
C SER A 33 -5.35 5.69 2.73
N GLN A 34 -5.88 6.70 3.42
CA GLN A 34 -7.05 6.55 4.30
C GLN A 34 -8.04 7.71 4.19
N ASN A 35 -9.33 7.38 4.29
CA ASN A 35 -10.45 8.32 4.35
C ASN A 35 -10.48 9.33 3.19
N ILE A 36 -10.06 8.88 2.02
CA ILE A 36 -10.06 9.71 0.82
C ILE A 36 -11.25 9.38 -0.07
N ASP A 37 -11.85 10.45 -0.58
CA ASP A 37 -12.87 10.41 -1.60
C ASP A 37 -12.19 10.27 -2.98
N ILE A 38 -12.50 9.17 -3.66
CA ILE A 38 -11.96 8.81 -4.96
C ILE A 38 -13.12 8.44 -5.88
N ALA A 39 -13.04 8.92 -7.12
CA ALA A 39 -13.97 8.54 -8.17
C ALA A 39 -13.99 7.01 -8.38
N ALA A 40 -15.11 6.48 -8.85
CA ALA A 40 -15.20 5.07 -9.24
C ALA A 40 -14.06 4.70 -10.21
N ALA A 41 -13.49 3.51 -10.03
CA ALA A 41 -12.30 3.02 -10.75
C ALA A 41 -11.06 3.92 -10.62
N GLY A 42 -10.96 4.71 -9.55
CA GLY A 42 -9.76 5.48 -9.24
C GLY A 42 -8.78 4.70 -8.36
N THR A 43 -7.49 5.03 -8.50
CA THR A 43 -6.42 4.40 -7.75
C THR A 43 -6.30 5.00 -6.36
N ILE A 44 -6.56 4.19 -5.33
CA ILE A 44 -6.48 4.62 -3.93
C ILE A 44 -5.05 4.75 -3.43
N ILE A 45 -4.18 3.86 -3.89
CA ILE A 45 -2.74 3.94 -3.64
C ILE A 45 -1.98 3.35 -4.83
N ALA A 46 -0.97 4.07 -5.29
CA ALA A 46 0.03 3.57 -6.23
C ALA A 46 1.40 3.62 -5.55
N LEU A 47 2.19 2.56 -5.68
CA LEU A 47 3.49 2.39 -5.04
C LEU A 47 4.49 1.83 -6.04
N ARG A 48 5.54 2.61 -6.35
CA ARG A 48 6.68 2.20 -7.18
C ARG A 48 7.93 2.05 -6.33
N ASN A 49 8.68 0.98 -6.55
CA ASN A 49 10.02 0.82 -6.01
C ASN A 49 11.00 1.67 -6.83
N ASP A 50 11.64 2.65 -6.20
CA ASP A 50 12.66 3.52 -6.83
C ASP A 50 14.09 3.11 -6.46
N SER A 51 14.26 2.02 -5.70
CA SER A 51 15.57 1.52 -5.34
C SER A 51 16.30 0.97 -6.59
N PRO A 52 17.52 1.41 -6.86
CA PRO A 52 18.32 0.85 -7.95
C PRO A 52 18.86 -0.54 -7.61
N ASP A 53 18.93 -0.91 -6.33
CA ASP A 53 19.74 -2.05 -5.86
C ASP A 53 18.94 -3.05 -4.98
N GLN A 54 17.72 -2.70 -4.59
CA GLN A 54 16.90 -3.50 -3.68
C GLN A 54 15.54 -3.82 -4.28
N ASP A 55 15.02 -4.99 -3.96
CA ASP A 55 13.64 -5.36 -4.23
C ASP A 55 12.77 -4.95 -3.05
N LEU A 56 11.55 -4.51 -3.36
CA LEU A 56 10.52 -4.22 -2.36
C LEU A 56 9.57 -5.40 -2.29
N VAL A 57 9.54 -6.08 -1.15
CA VAL A 57 8.59 -7.14 -0.85
C VAL A 57 7.39 -6.55 -0.12
N VAL A 58 6.23 -6.49 -0.78
CA VAL A 58 4.93 -6.15 -0.18
C VAL A 58 4.31 -7.42 0.36
N GLU A 59 4.47 -7.63 1.66
CA GLU A 59 4.05 -8.86 2.33
C GLU A 59 2.56 -8.83 2.69
N ARG A 60 2.07 -7.67 3.11
CA ARG A 60 0.74 -7.54 3.72
C ARG A 60 0.01 -6.31 3.24
N MET A 61 -1.31 -6.44 3.15
CA MET A 61 -2.23 -5.35 2.82
C MET A 61 -3.42 -5.36 3.77
N ILE A 62 -3.88 -4.18 4.18
CA ILE A 62 -5.17 -3.99 4.85
C ILE A 62 -6.07 -3.22 3.90
N LEU A 63 -7.28 -3.71 3.69
CA LEU A 63 -8.32 -3.08 2.90
C LEU A 63 -9.51 -2.77 3.80
N SER A 64 -10.07 -1.57 3.68
CA SER A 64 -11.21 -1.12 4.47
C SER A 64 -12.22 -0.38 3.61
N ALA A 65 -13.45 -0.89 3.55
CA ALA A 65 -14.58 -0.21 2.94
C ALA A 65 -15.21 0.76 3.95
N GLY A 66 -15.34 2.03 3.59
CA GLY A 66 -15.89 3.06 4.48
C GLY A 66 -17.41 3.10 4.44
N ASN A 67 -17.99 3.62 3.34
CA ASN A 67 -19.40 4.00 3.28
C ASN A 67 -20.23 3.38 2.14
N ALA A 68 -19.65 2.44 1.39
CA ALA A 68 -20.36 1.60 0.43
C ALA A 68 -19.77 0.18 0.44
N ASP A 69 -20.49 -0.77 -0.16
CA ASP A 69 -19.91 -2.05 -0.53
C ASP A 69 -18.90 -1.79 -1.66
N THR A 70 -17.65 -2.15 -1.42
CA THR A 70 -16.54 -1.71 -2.25
C THR A 70 -15.76 -2.88 -2.80
N ARG A 71 -15.59 -2.88 -4.11
CA ARG A 71 -14.66 -3.77 -4.79
C ARG A 71 -13.31 -3.10 -4.95
N TYR A 72 -12.26 -3.79 -4.51
CA TYR A 72 -10.87 -3.44 -4.68
C TYR A 72 -10.24 -4.35 -5.72
N GLU A 73 -9.49 -3.76 -6.65
CA GLU A 73 -8.63 -4.48 -7.58
C GLU A 73 -7.18 -4.11 -7.31
N VAL A 74 -6.28 -5.09 -7.35
CA VAL A 74 -4.83 -4.88 -7.24
C VAL A 74 -4.20 -5.32 -8.55
N HIS A 75 -3.43 -4.43 -9.15
CA HIS A 75 -2.77 -4.68 -10.43
C HIS A 75 -1.32 -4.23 -10.44
N LYS A 76 -0.56 -4.84 -11.34
CA LYS A 76 0.78 -4.39 -11.69
C LYS A 76 0.67 -3.21 -12.66
N VAL A 77 1.45 -2.16 -12.43
CA VAL A 77 1.57 -1.05 -13.39
C VAL A 77 2.58 -1.48 -14.46
N THR A 78 2.08 -1.83 -15.65
CA THR A 78 2.92 -2.31 -16.77
C THR A 78 3.27 -1.21 -17.77
N ALA A 79 2.54 -0.10 -17.76
CA ALA A 79 2.88 1.09 -18.53
C ALA A 79 4.02 1.86 -17.83
N ALA A 80 4.57 2.86 -18.52
CA ALA A 80 5.49 3.79 -17.87
C ALA A 80 4.77 4.46 -16.69
N TYR A 81 5.35 4.38 -15.50
CA TYR A 81 4.76 4.97 -14.30
C TYR A 81 4.68 6.49 -14.45
N THR A 82 3.47 7.01 -14.60
CA THR A 82 3.21 8.45 -14.76
C THR A 82 2.50 8.97 -13.52
N PRO A 83 3.22 9.57 -12.56
CA PRO A 83 2.59 10.07 -11.34
C PRO A 83 1.66 11.24 -11.66
N ALA A 84 0.36 11.07 -11.40
CA ALA A 84 -0.64 12.12 -11.47
C ALA A 84 -1.57 12.03 -10.25
N THR A 85 -2.02 13.18 -9.76
CA THR A 85 -2.91 13.25 -8.59
C THR A 85 -4.21 13.92 -8.95
N GLY A 86 -5.33 13.33 -8.51
CA GLY A 86 -6.61 14.01 -8.47
C GLY A 86 -6.65 15.12 -7.42
N ALA A 87 -7.80 15.81 -7.31
CA ALA A 87 -7.98 16.95 -6.40
C ALA A 87 -7.70 16.64 -4.90
N ASN A 88 -7.79 15.37 -4.50
CA ASN A 88 -7.50 14.89 -3.13
C ASN A 88 -6.24 14.01 -3.05
N GLY A 89 -5.43 13.94 -4.11
CA GLY A 89 -4.24 13.09 -4.14
C GLY A 89 -3.02 13.74 -3.49
N ALA A 90 -2.24 12.93 -2.78
CA ALA A 90 -1.04 13.37 -2.07
C ALA A 90 0.10 12.37 -2.21
N VAL A 91 1.33 12.84 -2.01
CA VAL A 91 2.49 11.95 -1.84
C VAL A 91 2.38 11.26 -0.47
N ILE A 92 2.52 9.94 -0.46
CA ILE A 92 2.52 9.12 0.75
C ILE A 92 3.97 8.77 1.08
N LEU A 93 4.44 9.21 2.24
CA LEU A 93 5.76 8.81 2.74
C LEU A 93 5.65 7.47 3.45
N GLY A 94 6.62 6.59 3.21
CA GLY A 94 6.73 5.33 3.95
C GLY A 94 7.01 5.62 5.42
N VAL A 95 6.16 5.11 6.31
CA VAL A 95 6.35 5.18 7.75
C VAL A 95 7.24 4.01 8.15
N PRO A 96 8.44 4.25 8.67
CA PRO A 96 9.32 3.16 9.10
C PRO A 96 8.71 2.41 10.28
N MET A 97 8.88 1.09 10.27
CA MET A 97 8.37 0.21 11.34
C MET A 97 9.44 -0.16 12.38
N GLY A 98 10.68 0.28 12.18
CA GLY A 98 11.82 0.06 13.07
C GLY A 98 12.42 1.38 13.59
N PRO A 99 13.18 1.32 14.72
CA PRO A 99 13.66 2.50 15.44
C PRO A 99 14.73 3.34 14.72
N GLY A 100 15.28 2.88 13.59
CA GLY A 100 16.31 3.59 12.81
C GLY A 100 15.84 4.09 11.43
N GLY A 101 14.52 4.10 11.18
CA GLY A 101 13.92 4.31 9.87
C GLY A 101 14.35 5.54 9.07
N GLY A 102 14.98 5.30 7.91
CA GLY A 102 15.24 6.32 6.89
C GLY A 102 14.04 6.57 5.97
N LYS A 103 14.22 7.39 4.94
CA LYS A 103 13.22 7.55 3.87
C LYS A 103 13.23 6.30 2.98
N ALA A 104 12.08 5.64 2.80
CA ALA A 104 11.94 4.56 1.84
C ALA A 104 12.22 5.05 0.40
N PRO A 105 13.01 4.34 -0.41
CA PRO A 105 13.25 4.65 -1.82
C PRO A 105 12.04 4.23 -2.68
N VAL A 106 10.91 4.92 -2.50
CA VAL A 106 9.68 4.69 -3.27
C VAL A 106 9.04 6.00 -3.70
N GLU A 107 8.31 5.94 -4.81
CA GLU A 107 7.30 6.92 -5.18
C GLU A 107 5.94 6.32 -4.83
N CYS A 108 5.23 6.92 -3.87
CA CYS A 108 3.92 6.45 -3.43
C CYS A 108 2.91 7.59 -3.40
N ARG A 109 1.71 7.39 -3.93
CA ARG A 109 0.67 8.43 -4.05
C ARG A 109 -0.73 7.91 -3.77
N SER A 110 -1.56 8.78 -3.20
CA SER A 110 -3.00 8.57 -3.05
C SER A 110 -3.81 9.25 -4.16
N ASN A 111 -5.04 8.78 -4.38
CA ASN A 111 -5.97 9.30 -5.41
C ASN A 111 -5.24 9.55 -6.73
N GLU A 112 -4.58 8.50 -7.19
CA GLU A 112 -3.71 8.50 -8.34
C GLU A 112 -4.56 8.32 -9.60
N THR A 113 -4.23 9.05 -10.67
CA THR A 113 -5.04 9.07 -11.90
C THR A 113 -4.25 8.70 -13.15
N GLY A 114 -2.95 8.49 -13.04
CA GLY A 114 -2.06 8.16 -14.14
C GLY A 114 -1.83 6.65 -14.34
N ASN A 115 -2.18 5.80 -13.37
CA ASN A 115 -1.86 4.37 -13.34
C ASN A 115 -3.11 3.49 -13.11
N ALA A 116 -4.21 3.83 -13.78
CA ALA A 116 -5.47 3.08 -13.72
C ALA A 116 -5.32 1.61 -14.18
N GLN A 117 -6.18 0.73 -13.67
CA GLN A 117 -6.13 -0.69 -14.03
C GLN A 117 -6.35 -0.94 -15.54
N VAL A 118 -5.68 -1.98 -16.02
CA VAL A 118 -6.04 -2.70 -17.24
C VAL A 118 -6.38 -4.12 -16.82
N ALA A 119 -7.54 -4.65 -17.21
CA ALA A 119 -8.06 -5.92 -16.69
C ALA A 119 -7.07 -7.10 -16.78
N ALA A 120 -6.20 -7.12 -17.80
CA ALA A 120 -5.17 -8.15 -17.97
C ALA A 120 -4.04 -8.11 -16.92
N ASN A 121 -3.91 -7.01 -16.17
CA ASN A 121 -2.85 -6.79 -15.19
C ASN A 121 -3.33 -6.92 -13.74
N VAL A 122 -4.64 -7.09 -13.53
CA VAL A 122 -5.24 -7.33 -12.22
C VAL A 122 -4.93 -8.76 -11.79
N PHE A 123 -4.31 -8.92 -10.62
CA PHE A 123 -3.95 -10.23 -10.08
C PHE A 123 -4.67 -10.55 -8.77
N MET A 124 -5.36 -9.58 -8.17
CA MET A 124 -6.19 -9.78 -6.99
C MET A 124 -7.42 -8.88 -7.07
N GLU A 125 -8.58 -9.45 -6.74
CA GLU A 125 -9.85 -8.75 -6.60
C GLU A 125 -10.48 -9.13 -5.26
N VAL A 126 -10.99 -8.14 -4.52
CA VAL A 126 -11.64 -8.34 -3.23
C VAL A 126 -12.85 -7.43 -3.12
N THR A 127 -14.02 -8.00 -2.82
CA THR A 127 -15.22 -7.24 -2.49
C THR A 127 -15.47 -7.25 -0.99
N LEU A 128 -15.57 -6.06 -0.40
CA LEU A 128 -15.86 -5.84 1.00
C LEU A 128 -17.25 -5.24 1.17
N LEU A 129 -17.98 -5.71 2.18
CA LEU A 129 -19.20 -5.04 2.62
C LEU A 129 -18.85 -3.73 3.33
N ILE A 130 -19.76 -2.77 3.31
CA ILE A 130 -19.64 -1.48 3.99
C ILE A 130 -19.13 -1.64 5.43
N THR A 131 -18.22 -0.77 5.86
CA THR A 131 -17.53 -0.79 7.18
C THR A 131 -16.66 -2.02 7.48
N THR A 132 -16.49 -2.94 6.52
CA THR A 132 -15.65 -4.13 6.69
C THR A 132 -14.18 -3.80 6.46
N THR A 133 -13.32 -4.30 7.36
CA THR A 133 -11.87 -4.27 7.20
C THR A 133 -11.32 -5.68 7.21
N ILE A 134 -10.43 -5.99 6.27
CA ILE A 134 -9.71 -7.26 6.23
C ILE A 134 -8.21 -7.04 6.11
N GLU A 135 -7.46 -8.06 6.50
CA GLU A 135 -6.01 -8.15 6.33
C GLU A 135 -5.71 -9.31 5.38
N LEU A 136 -4.83 -9.08 4.42
CA LEU A 136 -4.43 -10.01 3.38
C LEU A 136 -2.91 -10.16 3.38
N GLN A 137 -2.44 -11.41 3.21
CA GLN A 137 -1.06 -11.68 2.84
C GLN A 137 -0.97 -11.71 1.31
N VAL A 138 -0.07 -10.91 0.74
CA VAL A 138 -0.02 -10.64 -0.71
C VAL A 138 1.29 -11.15 -1.33
N GLY A 139 2.39 -11.18 -0.58
CA GLY A 139 3.65 -11.82 -0.98
C GLY A 139 4.18 -11.35 -2.35
N LEU A 140 4.11 -10.05 -2.63
CA LEU A 140 4.47 -9.49 -3.93
C LEU A 140 5.87 -8.87 -3.89
N VAL A 141 6.69 -9.14 -4.92
CA VAL A 141 8.03 -8.57 -5.08
C VAL A 141 8.03 -7.55 -6.22
N LEU A 142 8.56 -6.36 -5.94
CA LEU A 142 8.73 -5.28 -6.92
C LEU A 142 10.21 -5.01 -7.12
N GLY A 143 10.69 -5.25 -8.34
CA GLY A 143 12.02 -4.82 -8.78
C GLY A 143 12.13 -3.30 -8.93
N GLY A 144 13.34 -2.81 -9.18
CA GLY A 144 13.59 -1.39 -9.40
C GLY A 144 12.79 -0.85 -10.59
N GLY A 145 12.02 0.22 -10.36
CA GLY A 145 11.11 0.83 -11.33
C GLY A 145 9.76 0.14 -11.46
N GLU A 146 9.54 -1.02 -10.84
CA GLU A 146 8.26 -1.72 -10.86
C GLU A 146 7.28 -1.12 -9.84
N ALA A 147 5.98 -1.20 -10.15
CA ALA A 147 4.93 -0.64 -9.32
C ALA A 147 3.67 -1.49 -9.25
N ILE A 148 2.93 -1.29 -8.16
CA ILE A 148 1.54 -1.72 -8.00
C ILE A 148 0.63 -0.53 -7.82
N ALA A 149 -0.63 -0.75 -8.12
CA ALA A 149 -1.71 0.11 -7.73
C ALA A 149 -2.86 -0.73 -7.15
N VAL A 150 -3.60 -0.11 -6.24
CA VAL A 150 -4.85 -0.63 -5.70
C VAL A 150 -5.93 0.34 -6.11
N ASP A 151 -6.96 -0.18 -6.75
CA ASP A 151 -8.05 0.60 -7.30
C ASP A 151 -9.32 0.34 -6.52
N GLN A 152 -10.10 1.40 -6.34
CA GLN A 152 -11.44 1.35 -5.78
C GLN A 152 -12.44 1.35 -6.93
N VAL A 153 -12.97 0.19 -7.29
CA VAL A 153 -13.76 0.04 -8.52
C VAL A 153 -15.19 0.51 -8.33
N THR A 154 -15.80 0.19 -7.19
CA THR A 154 -17.11 0.74 -6.83
C THR A 154 -16.93 2.15 -6.26
N GLU A 155 -17.83 3.07 -6.61
CA GLU A 155 -17.83 4.41 -6.00
C GLU A 155 -18.03 4.31 -4.49
N SER A 156 -17.07 4.83 -3.74
CA SER A 156 -17.12 4.99 -2.29
C SER A 156 -16.43 6.30 -1.96
N THR A 157 -17.07 7.13 -1.16
CA THR A 157 -16.47 8.42 -0.74
C THR A 157 -15.54 8.25 0.45
N ALA A 158 -15.35 7.01 0.91
CA ALA A 158 -14.39 6.65 1.94
C ALA A 158 -13.87 5.22 1.70
N GLY A 159 -12.58 5.10 1.40
CA GLY A 159 -11.85 3.84 1.41
C GLY A 159 -10.53 4.00 2.17
N ALA A 160 -9.96 2.87 2.61
CA ALA A 160 -8.58 2.87 3.10
C ALA A 160 -7.81 1.63 2.64
N VAL A 161 -6.55 1.85 2.29
CA VAL A 161 -5.57 0.83 1.96
C VAL A 161 -4.28 1.10 2.70
N ILE A 162 -3.75 0.07 3.36
CA ILE A 162 -2.44 0.10 4.00
C ILE A 162 -1.59 -1.01 3.41
N LEU A 163 -0.45 -0.66 2.85
CA LEU A 163 0.55 -1.59 2.34
C LEU A 163 1.68 -1.71 3.37
N PHE A 164 2.11 -2.94 3.63
CA PHE A 164 3.27 -3.23 4.46
C PHE A 164 4.29 -3.99 3.64
N GLY A 165 5.53 -3.56 3.72
CA GLY A 165 6.60 -4.22 3.00
C GLY A 165 7.97 -3.92 3.55
N TYR A 166 8.96 -4.57 2.97
CA TYR A 166 10.36 -4.40 3.34
C TYR A 166 11.28 -4.51 2.13
N PHE A 167 12.46 -3.91 2.25
CA PHE A 167 13.50 -4.00 1.23
C PHE A 167 14.42 -5.18 1.47
N VAL A 168 14.82 -5.84 0.40
CA VAL A 168 15.89 -6.86 0.38
C VAL A 168 16.88 -6.51 -0.71
N ASP A 169 18.16 -6.78 -0.47
CA ASP A 169 19.19 -6.59 -1.49
C ASP A 169 18.98 -7.58 -2.63
N ARG A 170 19.19 -7.13 -3.87
CA ARG A 170 19.18 -8.03 -5.03
C ARG A 170 20.46 -8.86 -5.04
N GLU A 171 20.34 -10.15 -5.33
CA GLU A 171 21.49 -11.02 -5.62
C GLU A 171 22.19 -10.64 -6.93
#